data_AF-A0A8J2SW04-F1
#
_entry.id   AF-A0A8J2SW04-F1
#
_cell.length_a   1.000
_cell.length_b   1.000
_cell.length_c   1.000
_cell.angle_alpha   90.00
_cell.angle_beta   90.00
_cell.angle_gamma   90.00
#
_symmetry.space_group_name_H-M   'P 1'
#
loop_
_entity.id
_entity.type
_entity.pdbx_description
1 polymer ?
#
loop_
_entity_poly.entity_id
_entity_poly.type
_entity_poly.pdbx_seq_one_letter_code
_entity_poly.pdbx_strand_id
1 'polypeptide(L)'
;MTHARARTLLLAASLAASSALRLGAQRPLGRRAAFSSFGGALLAPQVAHALDPAKDRPNDSVLLILRVKEAAAQETRLIKSGKFKDLQRNSIKLAIALMLDNYQLLDNINKAARFAGGSRSQEAYSVGQGAVEALQSVLEYFDSSSSSLKVDTISSEKQAFVVRALDVASQRLDQFLAYLPPEQVATAVAFIDYENELNLREYAQANPGQGTYLNPKPT
;
A
#
# COMPACT_ATOMS: atom_id res chain seq x y z
N MET A 1 0.91 38.41 22.91
CA MET A 1 0.92 37.99 21.49
C MET A 1 2.09 37.05 21.30
N THR A 2 1.93 35.99 20.47
CA THR A 2 2.90 34.98 19.98
C THR A 2 2.82 33.57 20.60
N HIS A 3 1.85 32.77 20.16
CA HIS A 3 2.04 31.32 19.97
C HIS A 3 1.14 30.84 18.84
N ALA A 4 1.68 30.78 17.63
CA ALA A 4 1.06 30.08 16.51
C ALA A 4 2.17 29.56 15.59
N ARG A 5 1.96 28.33 15.07
CA ARG A 5 2.76 27.60 14.07
C ARG A 5 3.78 26.59 14.63
N ALA A 6 3.28 25.43 15.09
CA ALA A 6 4.13 24.24 15.26
C ALA A 6 3.36 22.90 15.16
N ARG A 7 2.26 22.81 14.38
CA ARG A 7 1.44 21.57 14.34
C ARG A 7 0.97 21.08 12.97
N THR A 8 1.64 21.45 11.88
CA THR A 8 1.22 21.04 10.52
C THR A 8 2.32 20.31 9.72
N LEU A 9 3.19 19.56 10.39
CA LEU A 9 4.27 18.81 9.73
C LEU A 9 4.39 17.41 10.33
N LEU A 10 3.37 16.57 10.14
CA LEU A 10 3.47 15.14 10.46
C LEU A 10 2.59 14.24 9.56
N LEU A 11 2.30 14.68 8.33
CA LEU A 11 1.44 13.92 7.40
C LEU A 11 2.08 13.61 6.03
N ALA A 12 3.40 13.75 5.89
CA ALA A 12 4.07 13.56 4.60
C ALA A 12 5.40 12.78 4.67
N ALA A 13 5.67 12.06 5.76
CA ALA A 13 6.99 11.47 6.00
C ALA A 13 7.19 10.04 5.45
N SER A 14 6.26 9.46 4.70
CA SER A 14 6.44 8.11 4.12
C SER A 14 6.25 8.03 2.60
N LEU A 15 6.18 9.16 1.89
CA LEU A 15 5.84 9.18 0.46
C LEU A 15 6.93 9.78 -0.45
N ALA A 16 8.10 10.11 0.07
CA ALA A 16 9.18 10.70 -0.73
C ALA A 16 10.56 10.35 -0.18
N ALA A 17 11.08 9.17 -0.52
CA ALA A 17 12.52 8.90 -0.50
C ALA A 17 12.84 7.66 -1.33
N SER A 18 13.14 7.83 -2.61
CA SER A 18 13.92 6.85 -3.37
C SER A 18 14.53 7.51 -4.62
N SER A 19 15.53 8.35 -4.36
CA SER A 19 16.46 8.85 -5.36
C SER A 19 17.86 8.88 -4.74
N ALA A 20 18.61 7.78 -4.84
CA ALA A 20 20.08 7.80 -4.91
C ALA A 20 20.64 6.40 -5.20
N LEU A 21 21.12 6.28 -6.43
CA LEU A 21 22.05 5.27 -6.94
C LEU A 21 23.34 5.20 -6.09
N ARG A 22 23.92 4.02 -5.83
CA ARG A 22 25.27 3.60 -6.29
C ARG A 22 25.87 2.38 -5.55
N LEU A 23 26.34 1.45 -6.41
CA LEU A 23 27.56 0.63 -6.37
C LEU A 23 27.99 -0.08 -5.07
N GLY A 24 28.06 -1.41 -5.15
CA GLY A 24 28.91 -2.22 -4.28
C GLY A 24 28.77 -3.72 -4.51
N ALA A 25 29.55 -4.26 -5.44
CA ALA A 25 29.64 -5.69 -5.74
C ALA A 25 30.30 -6.49 -4.60
N GLN A 26 29.78 -7.67 -4.23
CA GLN A 26 30.57 -8.79 -3.70
C GLN A 26 30.00 -10.17 -4.10
N ARG A 27 30.93 -11.12 -4.28
CA ARG A 27 30.87 -12.40 -5.01
C ARG A 27 30.18 -13.52 -4.21
N PRO A 28 29.55 -14.53 -4.85
CA PRO A 28 29.06 -15.71 -4.15
C PRO A 28 30.15 -16.80 -4.04
N LEU A 29 30.45 -17.23 -2.82
CA LEU A 29 31.17 -18.48 -2.55
C LEU A 29 30.16 -19.62 -2.48
N GLY A 30 30.22 -20.50 -3.48
CA GLY A 30 29.43 -21.72 -3.51
C GLY A 30 29.83 -22.72 -2.44
N ARG A 31 28.83 -23.40 -1.87
CA ARG A 31 29.01 -24.73 -1.28
C ARG A 31 27.81 -25.59 -1.67
N ARG A 32 28.09 -26.58 -2.52
CA ARG A 32 27.22 -27.70 -2.86
C ARG A 32 27.05 -28.59 -1.64
N ALA A 33 25.82 -28.93 -1.28
CA ALA A 33 25.50 -30.12 -0.53
C ALA A 33 24.44 -30.88 -1.31
N ALA A 34 24.81 -32.05 -1.81
CA ALA A 34 23.90 -33.00 -2.42
C ALA A 34 23.31 -33.87 -1.30
N PHE A 35 21.98 -33.87 -1.17
CA PHE A 35 21.26 -34.87 -0.40
C PHE A 35 20.17 -35.45 -1.29
N SER A 36 20.26 -36.77 -1.49
CA SER A 36 19.25 -37.60 -2.13
C SER A 36 18.40 -38.27 -1.05
N SER A 37 17.08 -38.12 -1.11
CA SER A 37 16.16 -39.09 -0.52
C SER A 37 14.74 -38.97 -1.11
N PHE A 38 14.33 -40.06 -1.78
CA PHE A 38 13.01 -40.69 -1.77
C PHE A 38 11.72 -39.85 -1.65
N GLY A 39 10.90 -39.93 -2.71
CA GLY A 39 9.57 -40.55 -2.62
C GLY A 39 8.51 -39.85 -1.77
N GLY A 40 8.18 -38.61 -2.10
CA GLY A 40 6.93 -37.97 -1.72
C GLY A 40 6.59 -36.94 -2.78
N ALA A 41 5.33 -36.89 -3.23
CA ALA A 41 4.83 -35.78 -4.03
C ALA A 41 4.81 -34.51 -3.14
N LEU A 42 6.00 -33.98 -2.87
CA LEU A 42 6.20 -32.68 -2.29
C LEU A 42 5.73 -31.70 -3.36
N LEU A 43 4.70 -30.92 -3.05
CA LEU A 43 4.52 -29.60 -3.64
C LEU A 43 5.89 -28.96 -3.60
N ALA A 44 6.56 -28.89 -4.77
CA ALA A 44 7.90 -28.36 -4.84
C ALA A 44 7.83 -26.98 -4.19
N PRO A 45 8.61 -26.72 -3.12
CA PRO A 45 8.67 -25.37 -2.58
C PRO A 45 9.08 -24.49 -3.75
N GLN A 46 8.19 -23.59 -4.15
CA GLN A 46 8.49 -22.57 -5.14
C GLN A 46 9.77 -21.93 -4.65
N VAL A 47 10.87 -22.15 -5.36
CA VAL A 47 12.17 -21.60 -5.00
C VAL A 47 11.93 -20.11 -4.92
N ALA A 48 12.01 -19.55 -3.70
CA ALA A 48 11.88 -18.12 -3.51
C ALA A 48 13.02 -17.50 -4.30
N HIS A 49 12.69 -16.98 -5.48
CA HIS A 49 13.64 -16.26 -6.30
C HIS A 49 14.03 -15.04 -5.44
N ALA A 50 15.30 -14.98 -5.03
CA ALA A 50 15.77 -13.81 -4.30
C ALA A 50 15.60 -12.62 -5.24
N LEU A 51 14.68 -11.72 -4.89
CA LEU A 51 14.39 -10.52 -5.65
C LEU A 51 15.68 -9.74 -5.87
N ASP A 52 16.08 -9.56 -7.12
CA ASP A 52 17.14 -8.65 -7.50
C ASP A 52 16.48 -7.31 -7.88
N PRO A 53 16.44 -6.30 -7.00
CA PRO A 53 15.71 -5.05 -7.26
C PRO A 53 16.23 -4.29 -8.49
N ALA A 54 17.44 -4.61 -8.98
CA ALA A 54 17.97 -4.04 -10.21
C ALA A 54 17.50 -4.76 -11.48
N LYS A 55 17.02 -6.01 -11.38
CA LYS A 55 16.58 -6.83 -12.53
C LYS A 55 15.09 -7.14 -12.51
N ASP A 56 14.51 -7.30 -11.33
CA ASP A 56 13.13 -7.76 -11.11
C ASP A 56 12.19 -6.58 -10.83
N ARG A 57 12.30 -5.50 -11.62
CA ARG A 57 11.45 -4.32 -11.41
C ARG A 57 10.01 -4.65 -11.83
N PRO A 58 9.03 -4.58 -10.91
CA PRO A 58 7.65 -4.87 -11.24
C PRO A 58 7.06 -3.81 -12.17
N ASN A 59 5.91 -4.13 -12.76
CA ASN A 59 5.14 -3.12 -13.46
C ASN A 59 4.69 -2.01 -12.50
N ASP A 60 5.02 -0.76 -12.82
CA ASP A 60 4.75 0.39 -11.96
C ASP A 60 3.24 0.54 -11.65
N SER A 61 2.35 0.26 -12.59
CA SER A 61 0.89 0.36 -12.34
C SER A 61 0.40 -0.70 -11.36
N VAL A 62 0.90 -1.94 -11.46
CA VAL A 62 0.57 -3.02 -10.50
C VAL A 62 1.14 -2.69 -9.12
N LEU A 63 2.36 -2.16 -9.07
CA LEU A 63 3.01 -1.73 -7.84
C LEU A 63 2.20 -0.64 -7.12
N LEU A 64 1.81 0.42 -7.83
CA LEU A 64 1.04 1.53 -7.25
C LEU A 64 -0.35 1.09 -6.77
N ILE A 65 -1.00 0.15 -7.46
CA ILE A 65 -2.27 -0.45 -7.00
C ILE A 65 -2.08 -1.21 -5.68
N LEU A 66 -1.03 -2.02 -5.57
CA LEU A 66 -0.72 -2.74 -4.34
C LEU A 66 -0.34 -1.78 -3.19
N ARG A 67 0.32 -0.65 -3.50
CA ARG A 67 0.58 0.41 -2.51
C ARG A 67 -0.71 1.06 -2.00
N VAL A 68 -1.73 1.23 -2.85
CA VAL A 68 -3.05 1.68 -2.39
C VAL A 68 -3.68 0.67 -1.44
N LYS A 69 -3.59 -0.64 -1.71
CA LYS A 69 -4.07 -1.68 -0.77
C LYS A 69 -3.36 -1.59 0.58
N GLU A 70 -2.04 -1.45 0.58
CA GLU A 70 -1.26 -1.29 1.80
C GLU A 70 -1.71 -0.03 2.57
N ALA A 71 -1.84 1.10 1.88
CA ALA A 71 -2.30 2.35 2.47
C ALA A 71 -3.72 2.22 3.05
N ALA A 72 -4.63 1.52 2.38
CA ALA A 72 -5.99 1.28 2.87
C ALA A 72 -6.00 0.42 4.15
N ALA A 73 -5.17 -0.61 4.21
CA ALA A 73 -5.03 -1.46 5.40
C ALA A 73 -4.39 -0.71 6.57
N GLN A 74 -3.37 0.11 6.29
CA GLN A 74 -2.74 1.00 7.25
C GLN A 74 -3.76 2.00 7.83
N GLU A 75 -4.49 2.72 6.97
CA GLU A 75 -5.51 3.69 7.38
C GLU A 75 -6.63 3.01 8.19
N THR A 76 -7.06 1.82 7.78
CA THR A 76 -8.05 1.02 8.54
C THR A 76 -7.57 0.73 9.96
N ARG A 77 -6.30 0.34 10.11
CA ARG A 77 -5.70 0.07 11.42
C ARG A 77 -5.56 1.34 12.25
N LEU A 78 -5.18 2.45 11.63
CA LEU A 78 -5.10 3.75 12.29
C LEU A 78 -6.47 4.15 12.83
N ILE A 79 -7.52 4.02 12.02
CA ILE A 79 -8.89 4.32 12.41
C ILE A 79 -9.35 3.45 13.59
N LYS A 80 -9.15 2.13 13.49
CA LYS A 80 -9.59 1.17 14.51
C LYS A 80 -8.82 1.28 15.83
N SER A 81 -7.52 1.56 15.77
CA SER A 81 -6.65 1.53 16.96
C SER A 81 -6.67 2.83 17.75
N GLY A 82 -7.09 3.95 17.16
CA GLY A 82 -7.05 5.27 17.79
C GLY A 82 -5.65 5.72 18.21
N LYS A 83 -4.58 5.02 17.78
CA LYS A 83 -3.19 5.31 18.17
C LYS A 83 -2.72 6.68 17.69
N PHE A 84 -3.29 7.17 16.59
CA PHE A 84 -3.23 8.58 16.24
C PHE A 84 -4.26 9.31 17.09
N LYS A 85 -3.76 9.94 18.16
CA LYS A 85 -4.52 10.52 19.28
C LYS A 85 -5.70 11.42 18.89
N ASP A 86 -5.81 11.86 17.65
CA ASP A 86 -6.98 12.53 17.09
C ASP A 86 -7.13 12.18 15.60
N LEU A 87 -7.99 11.22 15.26
CA LEU A 87 -8.40 11.00 13.87
C LEU A 87 -9.32 12.12 13.44
N GLN A 88 -8.74 13.10 12.75
CA GLN A 88 -9.48 14.24 12.23
C GLN A 88 -10.03 13.91 10.84
N ARG A 89 -11.24 14.40 10.55
CA ARG A 89 -11.87 14.27 9.24
C ARG A 89 -10.94 14.70 8.10
N ASN A 90 -10.20 15.80 8.28
CA ASN A 90 -9.27 16.31 7.27
C ASN A 90 -8.11 15.34 6.99
N SER A 91 -7.63 14.62 8.01
CA SER A 91 -6.58 13.60 7.85
C SER A 91 -7.07 12.43 7.02
N ILE A 92 -8.28 11.93 7.31
CA ILE A 92 -8.90 10.82 6.54
C ILE A 92 -9.12 11.26 5.09
N LYS A 93 -9.74 12.42 4.85
CA LYS A 93 -9.96 12.94 3.50
C LYS A 93 -8.65 13.06 2.71
N LEU A 94 -7.61 13.59 3.35
CA LEU A 94 -6.31 13.74 2.70
C LEU A 94 -5.68 12.38 2.38
N ALA A 95 -5.73 11.41 3.30
CA ALA A 95 -5.22 10.06 3.03
C ALA A 95 -5.94 9.41 1.82
N ILE A 96 -7.27 9.50 1.77
CA ILE A 96 -8.06 8.97 0.65
C ILE A 96 -7.78 9.72 -0.65
N ALA A 97 -7.66 11.04 -0.62
CA ALA A 97 -7.31 11.84 -1.78
C ALA A 97 -5.92 11.44 -2.33
N LEU A 98 -4.93 11.22 -1.44
CA LEU A 98 -3.61 10.72 -1.85
C LEU A 98 -3.70 9.31 -2.48
N MET A 99 -4.55 8.42 -1.95
CA MET A 99 -4.80 7.11 -2.56
C MET A 99 -5.35 7.21 -3.98
N LEU A 100 -6.22 8.18 -4.25
CA LEU A 100 -6.85 8.37 -5.56
C LEU A 100 -5.94 9.13 -6.54
N ASP A 101 -5.43 10.28 -6.11
CA ASP A 101 -4.77 11.26 -6.98
C ASP A 101 -3.27 10.97 -7.13
N ASN A 102 -2.55 10.75 -6.03
CA ASN A 102 -1.09 10.58 -6.08
C ASN A 102 -0.69 9.21 -6.63
N TYR A 103 -1.45 8.17 -6.29
CA TYR A 103 -1.27 6.85 -6.91
C TYR A 103 -2.00 6.72 -8.23
N GLN A 104 -2.69 7.77 -8.71
CA GLN A 104 -3.44 7.80 -9.96
C GLN A 104 -4.28 6.53 -10.15
N LEU A 105 -5.04 6.13 -9.13
CA LEU A 105 -5.55 4.77 -8.98
C LEU A 105 -6.35 4.31 -10.20
N LEU A 106 -7.26 5.16 -10.70
CA LEU A 106 -8.08 4.84 -11.87
C LEU A 106 -7.26 4.64 -13.14
N ASP A 107 -6.25 5.49 -13.37
CA ASP A 107 -5.38 5.41 -14.54
C ASP A 107 -4.49 4.16 -14.48
N ASN A 108 -3.95 3.84 -13.30
CA ASN A 108 -3.17 2.62 -13.10
C ASN A 108 -4.02 1.36 -13.22
N ILE A 109 -5.28 1.37 -12.77
CA ILE A 109 -6.24 0.27 -13.01
C ILE A 109 -6.46 0.10 -14.51
N ASN A 110 -6.71 1.18 -15.26
CA ASN A 110 -6.89 1.13 -16.71
C ASN A 110 -5.67 0.56 -17.43
N LYS A 111 -4.46 0.98 -17.03
CA LYS A 111 -3.20 0.47 -17.59
C LYS A 111 -3.00 -1.02 -17.27
N ALA A 112 -3.17 -1.41 -16.02
CA ALA A 112 -2.95 -2.78 -15.57
C ALA A 112 -4.02 -3.76 -16.06
N ALA A 113 -5.27 -3.30 -16.25
CA ALA A 113 -6.36 -4.13 -16.77
C ALA A 113 -6.03 -4.77 -18.12
N ARG A 114 -5.21 -4.09 -18.94
CA ARG A 114 -4.75 -4.60 -20.24
C ARG A 114 -3.94 -5.89 -20.14
N PHE A 115 -3.32 -6.17 -18.99
CA PHE A 115 -2.58 -7.42 -18.78
C PHE A 115 -3.48 -8.64 -18.64
N ALA A 116 -4.77 -8.46 -18.31
CA ALA A 116 -5.74 -9.56 -18.30
C ALA A 116 -6.02 -10.09 -19.71
N GLY A 117 -5.86 -9.24 -20.74
CA GLY A 117 -6.01 -9.58 -22.15
C GLY A 117 -7.46 -9.75 -22.60
N GLY A 118 -7.73 -9.47 -23.88
CA GLY A 118 -9.03 -9.69 -24.52
C GLY A 118 -10.22 -9.08 -23.76
N SER A 119 -11.34 -9.80 -23.73
CA SER A 119 -12.57 -9.40 -23.03
C SER A 119 -12.40 -9.27 -21.52
N ARG A 120 -11.47 -10.04 -20.92
CA ARG A 120 -11.19 -10.01 -19.47
C ARG A 120 -10.63 -8.66 -19.02
N SER A 121 -10.04 -7.89 -19.92
CA SER A 121 -9.53 -6.53 -19.60
C SER A 121 -10.66 -5.59 -19.18
N GLN A 122 -11.82 -5.67 -19.85
CA GLN A 122 -12.97 -4.82 -19.53
C GLN A 122 -13.61 -5.21 -18.20
N GLU A 123 -13.70 -6.53 -17.93
CA GLU A 123 -14.20 -7.06 -16.66
C GLU A 123 -13.29 -6.63 -15.49
N ALA A 124 -11.96 -6.81 -15.66
CA ALA A 124 -10.98 -6.34 -14.69
C ALA A 124 -11.13 -4.84 -14.43
N TYR A 125 -11.19 -4.02 -15.48
CA TYR A 125 -11.38 -2.57 -15.35
C TYR A 125 -12.63 -2.22 -14.54
N SER A 126 -13.77 -2.85 -14.84
CA SER A 126 -15.03 -2.61 -14.11
C SER A 126 -14.93 -2.97 -12.63
N VAL A 127 -14.28 -4.09 -12.29
CA VAL A 127 -14.03 -4.48 -10.89
C VAL A 127 -13.13 -3.47 -10.19
N GLY A 128 -12.04 -3.04 -10.84
CA GLY A 128 -11.11 -2.05 -10.30
C GLY A 128 -11.78 -0.69 -10.08
N GLN A 129 -12.63 -0.25 -11.01
CA GLN A 129 -13.40 0.99 -10.88
C GLN A 129 -14.25 1.00 -9.60
N GLY A 130 -14.80 -0.15 -9.19
CA GLY A 130 -15.52 -0.28 -7.93
C GLY A 130 -14.66 0.04 -6.68
N ALA A 131 -13.34 -0.14 -6.74
CA ALA A 131 -12.44 0.30 -5.66
C ALA A 131 -12.33 1.83 -5.61
N VAL A 132 -12.23 2.48 -6.78
CA VAL A 132 -12.18 3.93 -6.91
C VAL A 132 -13.47 4.56 -6.38
N GLU A 133 -14.62 4.02 -6.78
CA GLU A 133 -15.95 4.47 -6.34
C GLU A 133 -16.12 4.35 -4.82
N ALA A 134 -15.67 3.24 -4.22
CA ALA A 134 -15.71 3.06 -2.77
C ALA A 134 -14.93 4.16 -2.04
N LEU A 135 -13.72 4.49 -2.51
CA LEU A 135 -12.91 5.56 -1.94
C LEU A 135 -13.51 6.95 -2.19
N GLN A 136 -14.06 7.21 -3.38
CA GLN A 136 -14.73 8.47 -3.72
C GLN A 136 -15.94 8.73 -2.82
N SER A 137 -16.73 7.69 -2.50
CA SER A 137 -17.88 7.81 -1.60
C SER A 137 -17.50 8.37 -0.22
N VAL A 138 -16.28 8.11 0.25
CA VAL A 138 -15.76 8.67 1.51
C VAL A 138 -15.55 10.18 1.39
N LEU A 139 -14.99 10.65 0.28
CA LEU A 139 -14.77 12.08 0.05
C LEU A 139 -16.11 12.84 -0.01
N GLU A 140 -17.06 12.32 -0.77
CA GLU A 140 -18.41 12.89 -0.94
C GLU A 140 -19.18 12.94 0.37
N TYR A 141 -19.14 11.84 1.14
CA TYR A 141 -19.79 11.74 2.44
C TYR A 141 -19.26 12.80 3.42
N PHE A 142 -17.96 13.08 3.38
CA PHE A 142 -17.40 14.13 4.19
C PHE A 142 -17.71 15.52 3.65
N ASP A 143 -17.66 15.77 2.34
CA ASP A 143 -17.88 17.09 1.75
C ASP A 143 -19.31 17.63 1.95
N SER A 144 -20.30 16.75 1.90
CA SER A 144 -21.70 17.11 2.21
C SER A 144 -21.93 17.47 3.69
N SER A 145 -21.01 17.11 4.59
CA SER A 145 -21.23 17.18 6.04
C SER A 145 -20.56 18.37 6.76
N SER A 146 -19.89 19.30 6.06
CA SER A 146 -19.20 20.44 6.72
C SER A 146 -19.46 21.81 6.13
N SER A 147 -20.27 22.61 6.82
CA SER A 147 -20.36 24.07 6.66
C SER A 147 -19.56 24.84 7.73
N SER A 148 -18.86 24.13 8.63
CA SER A 148 -18.15 24.66 9.79
C SER A 148 -16.63 24.66 9.59
N LEU A 149 -15.97 25.78 9.90
CA LEU A 149 -14.51 25.94 9.91
C LEU A 149 -13.82 25.21 11.09
N LYS A 150 -14.58 24.59 12.01
CA LYS A 150 -14.01 23.82 13.12
C LYS A 150 -13.80 22.36 12.70
N VAL A 151 -12.60 21.86 12.97
CA VAL A 151 -12.27 20.44 12.79
C VAL A 151 -12.85 19.67 13.97
N ASP A 152 -14.10 19.21 13.83
CA ASP A 152 -14.74 18.37 14.84
C ASP A 152 -14.28 16.91 14.70
N THR A 153 -14.26 16.18 15.82
CA THR A 153 -13.97 14.75 15.83
C THR A 153 -15.05 13.98 15.08
N ILE A 154 -14.64 12.94 14.36
CA ILE A 154 -15.55 12.09 13.59
C ILE A 154 -16.36 11.19 14.55
N SER A 155 -17.68 11.04 14.30
CA SER A 155 -18.50 10.10 15.07
C SER A 155 -18.17 8.64 14.75
N SER A 156 -18.51 7.72 15.66
CA SER A 156 -18.27 6.27 15.49
C SER A 156 -18.93 5.70 14.23
N GLU A 157 -20.14 6.14 13.90
CA GLU A 157 -20.86 5.73 12.68
C GLU A 157 -20.10 6.12 11.41
N LYS A 158 -19.57 7.35 11.39
CA LYS A 158 -18.76 7.84 10.26
C LYS A 158 -17.44 7.07 10.16
N GLN A 159 -16.79 6.77 11.29
CA GLN A 159 -15.59 5.92 11.30
C GLN A 159 -15.89 4.52 10.72
N ALA A 160 -17.01 3.91 11.12
CA ALA A 160 -17.41 2.60 10.62
C ALA A 160 -17.71 2.61 9.11
N PHE A 161 -18.31 3.70 8.61
CA PHE A 161 -18.51 3.90 7.17
C PHE A 161 -17.17 3.95 6.42
N VAL A 162 -16.21 4.76 6.88
CA VAL A 162 -14.88 4.87 6.26
C VAL A 162 -14.16 3.52 6.24
N VAL A 163 -14.13 2.83 7.39
CA VAL A 163 -13.50 1.51 7.49
C VAL A 163 -14.12 0.51 6.52
N ARG A 164 -15.45 0.54 6.35
CA ARG A 164 -16.14 -0.34 5.39
C ARG A 164 -15.77 0.01 3.95
N ALA A 165 -15.70 1.29 3.62
CA ALA A 165 -15.30 1.73 2.28
C ALA A 165 -13.85 1.32 1.94
N LEU A 166 -12.92 1.46 2.90
CA LEU A 166 -11.53 0.99 2.77
C LEU A 166 -11.44 -0.52 2.57
N ASP A 167 -12.25 -1.30 3.31
CA ASP A 167 -12.32 -2.76 3.17
C ASP A 167 -12.88 -3.17 1.80
N VAL A 168 -13.97 -2.54 1.35
CA VAL A 168 -14.52 -2.75 0.01
C VAL A 168 -13.49 -2.42 -1.07
N ALA A 169 -12.79 -1.29 -0.95
CA ALA A 169 -11.73 -0.92 -1.88
C ALA A 169 -10.64 -2.00 -1.94
N SER A 170 -10.15 -2.48 -0.79
CA SER A 170 -9.15 -3.55 -0.74
C SER A 170 -9.65 -4.84 -1.40
N GLN A 171 -10.89 -5.27 -1.11
CA GLN A 171 -11.48 -6.47 -1.69
C GLN A 171 -11.65 -6.37 -3.21
N ARG A 172 -12.04 -5.20 -3.71
CA ARG A 172 -12.13 -4.94 -5.16
C ARG A 172 -10.76 -4.95 -5.83
N LEU A 173 -9.73 -4.41 -5.17
CA LEU A 173 -8.37 -4.50 -5.67
C LEU A 173 -7.84 -5.94 -5.64
N ASP A 174 -8.20 -6.76 -4.64
CA ASP A 174 -7.88 -8.20 -4.65
C ASP A 174 -8.54 -8.94 -5.82
N GLN A 175 -9.82 -8.68 -6.05
CA GLN A 175 -10.54 -9.24 -7.21
C GLN A 175 -9.91 -8.78 -8.52
N PHE A 176 -9.54 -7.51 -8.63
CA PHE A 176 -8.85 -6.95 -9.80
C PHE A 176 -7.51 -7.66 -10.06
N LEU A 177 -6.67 -7.80 -9.03
CA LEU A 177 -5.35 -8.43 -9.14
C LEU A 177 -5.45 -9.89 -9.57
N ALA A 178 -6.55 -10.59 -9.24
CA ALA A 178 -6.80 -11.97 -9.68
C ALA A 178 -7.04 -12.10 -11.20
N TYR A 179 -7.32 -11.01 -11.92
CA TYR A 179 -7.36 -11.00 -13.38
C TYR A 179 -5.98 -10.89 -14.03
N LEU A 180 -4.97 -10.44 -13.29
CA LEU A 180 -3.64 -10.18 -13.81
C LEU A 180 -2.79 -11.45 -13.81
N PRO A 181 -1.71 -11.48 -14.62
CA PRO A 181 -0.76 -12.59 -14.59
C PRO A 181 -0.15 -12.74 -13.18
N PRO A 182 -0.23 -13.92 -12.54
CA PRO A 182 0.13 -14.11 -11.14
C PRO A 182 1.61 -13.82 -10.87
N GLU A 183 2.50 -14.06 -11.84
CA GLU A 183 3.92 -13.75 -11.74
C GLU A 183 4.18 -12.25 -11.64
N GLN A 184 3.42 -11.42 -12.35
CA GLN A 184 3.58 -9.96 -12.27
C GLN A 184 3.15 -9.43 -10.91
N VAL A 185 2.05 -9.97 -10.37
CA VAL A 185 1.56 -9.62 -9.04
C VAL A 185 2.55 -10.07 -7.97
N ALA A 186 3.05 -11.31 -8.06
CA ALA A 186 4.02 -11.86 -7.11
C ALA A 186 5.31 -11.04 -7.07
N THR A 187 5.85 -10.64 -8.23
CA THR A 187 7.04 -9.78 -8.29
C THR A 187 6.79 -8.43 -7.63
N ALA A 188 5.63 -7.81 -7.87
CA ALA A 188 5.28 -6.53 -7.24
C ALA A 188 5.10 -6.64 -5.72
N VAL A 189 4.48 -7.72 -5.24
CA VAL A 189 4.36 -8.01 -3.80
C VAL A 189 5.74 -8.20 -3.16
N ALA A 190 6.60 -9.01 -3.78
CA ALA A 190 7.96 -9.24 -3.28
C ALA A 190 8.79 -7.94 -3.24
N PHE A 191 8.60 -7.05 -4.23
CA PHE A 191 9.26 -5.75 -4.28
C PHE A 191 8.78 -4.82 -3.14
N ILE A 192 7.47 -4.76 -2.89
CA ILE A 192 6.90 -3.99 -1.77
C ILE A 192 7.43 -4.50 -0.43
N ASP A 193 7.51 -5.82 -0.27
CA ASP A 193 8.00 -6.44 0.96
C ASP A 193 9.48 -6.10 1.20
N TYR A 194 10.29 -6.18 0.16
CA TYR A 194 11.68 -5.73 0.20
C TYR A 194 11.81 -4.25 0.60
N GLU A 195 11.04 -3.36 -0.04
CA GLU A 195 11.05 -1.92 0.28
C GLU A 195 10.59 -1.65 1.72
N ASN A 196 9.58 -2.37 2.19
CA ASN A 196 9.07 -2.23 3.55
C ASN A 196 10.06 -2.70 4.61
N GLU A 197 10.77 -3.80 4.36
CA GLU A 197 11.86 -4.25 5.23
C GLU A 197 13.01 -3.24 5.27
N LEU A 198 13.37 -2.68 4.11
CA LEU A 198 14.42 -1.68 4.03
C LEU A 198 14.02 -0.41 4.81
N ASN A 199 12.80 0.09 4.60
CA ASN A 199 12.26 1.24 5.32
C ASN A 199 12.27 1.03 6.84
N LEU A 200 11.94 -0.18 7.31
CA LEU A 200 11.98 -0.50 8.74
C LEU A 200 13.42 -0.46 9.29
N ARG A 201 14.39 -1.01 8.54
CA ARG A 201 15.81 -0.99 8.93
C ARG A 201 16.37 0.43 8.93
N GLU A 202 16.08 1.22 7.90
CA GLU A 202 16.50 2.62 7.79
C GLU A 202 15.89 3.48 8.88
N TYR A 203 14.61 3.28 9.20
CA TYR A 203 13.96 3.99 10.31
C TYR A 203 14.65 3.71 11.65
N ALA A 204 14.97 2.44 11.92
CA ALA A 204 15.66 2.03 13.15
C ALA A 204 17.08 2.62 13.24
N GLN A 205 17.78 2.74 12.11
CA GLN A 205 19.09 3.38 12.04
C GLN A 205 19.02 4.89 12.25
N ALA A 206 18.03 5.55 11.63
CA ALA A 206 17.85 7.00 11.71
C ALA A 206 17.32 7.47 13.06
N ASN A 207 16.62 6.61 13.81
CA ASN A 207 15.97 6.96 15.08
C ASN A 207 16.40 6.00 16.21
N PRO A 208 17.69 5.95 16.57
CA PRO A 208 18.17 5.05 17.61
C PRO A 208 17.50 5.38 18.95
N GLY A 209 16.81 4.40 19.53
CA GLY A 209 16.14 4.54 20.83
C GLY A 209 14.74 5.16 20.80
N GLN A 210 14.21 5.57 19.65
CA GLN A 210 12.77 5.85 19.54
C GLN A 210 11.98 4.55 19.41
N GLY A 211 10.94 4.40 20.22
CA GLY A 211 10.07 3.23 20.24
C GLY A 211 9.27 3.06 18.93
N THR A 212 8.90 1.79 18.69
CA THR A 212 7.98 1.22 17.68
C THR A 212 7.60 2.12 16.50
N TYR A 213 8.04 1.72 15.30
CA TYR A 213 7.58 2.26 14.02
C TYR A 213 6.04 2.39 14.03
N LEU A 214 5.53 3.62 13.83
CA LEU A 214 4.15 3.98 14.17
C LEU A 214 3.10 3.33 13.24
N ASN A 215 3.52 2.79 12.10
CA ASN A 215 2.63 2.16 11.13
C ASN A 215 3.38 1.14 10.24
N PRO A 216 3.79 -0.01 10.79
CA PRO A 216 4.46 -1.06 10.01
C PRO A 216 3.50 -1.69 9.02
N LYS A 217 4.08 -2.37 8.01
CA LYS A 217 3.34 -3.26 7.10
C LYS A 217 2.25 -4.00 7.89
N PRO A 218 0.99 -3.92 7.47
CA PRO A 218 -0.08 -4.73 8.06
C PRO A 218 0.31 -6.20 7.96
N THR A 219 0.36 -6.88 9.11
CA THR A 219 0.58 -8.33 9.23
C THR A 219 -0.67 -9.08 8.79
#